data_AF-A0A929XEC8-F1
#
_entry.id   AF-A0A929XEC8-F1
#
_cell.length_a   1.000
_cell.length_b   1.000
_cell.length_c   1.000
_cell.angle_alpha   90.00
_cell.angle_beta   90.00
_cell.angle_gamma   90.00
#
_symmetry.space_group_name_H-M   'P 1'
#
loop_
_entity.id
_entity.type
_entity.pdbx_description
1 polymer ?
#
loop_
_entity_poly.entity_id
_entity_poly.type
_entity_poly.pdbx_seq_one_letter_code
_entity_poly.pdbx_strand_id
1 'polypeptide(L)'
;WAALDVVTIETTLEEAKKLGAMALFGEKYGNKVRMVNIANWSIELCGGVHVSNTQEIGLFKIISESGIGAGVRRIEAVTSQEAFELLAKHELLLKQIASDVKAVQLDSTPERVSHLQQELKEAQHEIAALKAKLMKSEVADLFESVSTAGNYSFITVHLPNKDMNELRQLADTWRQKAASDVFVVATNEGEKANLLAAVSKDANEKGIKAGDIIKAIASHIQGGGGGRPDMAQAGGKNPAGIPAALKAVEEFLAQA
;
A
#
# COMPACT_ATOMS: atom_id res chain seq x y z
N TRP A 1 43.95 -9.70 2.05
CA TRP A 1 44.51 -10.10 3.36
C TRP A 1 45.65 -11.10 3.26
N ALA A 2 45.50 -12.22 2.56
CA ALA A 2 46.59 -13.19 2.39
C ALA A 2 47.78 -12.68 1.55
N ALA A 3 47.61 -11.57 0.83
CA ALA A 3 48.66 -10.88 0.07
C ALA A 3 49.46 -11.84 -0.83
N LEU A 4 48.74 -12.62 -1.64
CA LEU A 4 49.32 -13.61 -2.53
C LEU A 4 49.98 -12.93 -3.73
N ASP A 5 51.17 -13.40 -4.10
CA ASP A 5 51.87 -12.94 -5.29
C ASP A 5 51.16 -13.37 -6.58
N VAL A 6 51.17 -12.47 -7.55
CA VAL A 6 50.62 -12.65 -8.89
C VAL A 6 51.76 -12.61 -9.88
N VAL A 7 52.10 -13.77 -10.42
CA VAL A 7 53.24 -13.94 -11.33
C VAL A 7 52.72 -14.13 -12.74
N THR A 8 53.37 -13.48 -13.71
CA THR A 8 52.99 -13.58 -15.13
C THR A 8 54.16 -14.13 -15.93
N ILE A 9 53.89 -15.12 -16.78
CA ILE A 9 54.91 -15.89 -17.50
C ILE A 9 54.49 -16.01 -18.97
N GLU A 10 55.37 -15.63 -19.89
CA GLU A 10 55.19 -15.92 -21.32
C GLU A 10 55.78 -17.30 -21.65
N THR A 11 54.98 -18.16 -22.26
CA THR A 11 55.33 -19.57 -22.49
C THR A 11 54.56 -20.13 -23.69
N THR A 12 54.82 -21.40 -24.04
CA THR A 12 54.03 -22.10 -25.06
C THR A 12 52.72 -22.62 -24.48
N LEU A 13 51.72 -22.83 -25.35
CA LEU A 13 50.44 -23.40 -24.93
C LEU A 13 50.59 -24.78 -24.27
N GLU A 14 51.52 -25.60 -24.74
CA GLU A 14 51.78 -26.93 -24.18
C GLU A 14 52.37 -26.85 -22.77
N GLU A 15 53.34 -25.97 -22.55
CA GLU A 15 53.96 -25.75 -21.24
C GLU A 15 52.95 -25.20 -20.23
N ALA A 16 52.13 -24.22 -20.62
CA ALA A 16 51.08 -23.68 -19.76
C ALA A 16 50.07 -24.76 -19.33
N LYS A 17 49.66 -25.64 -20.25
CA LYS A 17 48.79 -26.79 -19.92
C LYS A 17 49.45 -27.77 -18.96
N LYS A 18 50.75 -28.05 -19.12
CA LYS A 18 51.51 -28.90 -18.18
C LYS A 18 51.56 -28.30 -16.76
N LEU A 19 51.57 -26.96 -16.66
CA LEU A 19 51.54 -26.23 -15.40
C LEU A 19 50.13 -26.10 -14.78
N GLY A 20 49.10 -26.68 -15.42
CA GLY A 20 47.73 -26.66 -14.92
C GLY A 20 46.94 -25.41 -15.28
N ALA A 21 47.42 -24.61 -16.25
CA ALA A 21 46.69 -23.42 -16.67
C ALA A 21 45.33 -23.77 -17.27
N MET A 22 44.27 -23.14 -16.75
CA MET A 22 42.94 -23.21 -17.33
C MET A 22 42.86 -22.26 -18.54
N ALA A 23 42.31 -22.79 -19.62
CA ALA A 23 41.94 -22.01 -20.80
C ALA A 23 40.44 -21.68 -20.72
N LEU A 24 40.07 -20.45 -21.06
CA LEU A 24 38.67 -20.04 -21.08
C LEU A 24 37.95 -20.66 -22.28
N PHE A 25 36.69 -21.08 -22.06
CA PHE A 25 35.90 -21.76 -23.08
C PHE A 25 35.66 -20.88 -24.31
N GLY A 26 36.01 -21.38 -25.49
CA GLY A 26 35.66 -20.77 -26.79
C GLY A 26 36.77 -19.92 -27.44
N GLU A 27 37.90 -19.70 -26.76
CA GLU A 27 39.00 -18.89 -27.31
C GLU A 27 40.01 -19.71 -28.14
N LYS A 28 40.53 -19.11 -29.21
CA LYS A 28 41.63 -19.69 -30.01
C LYS A 28 42.95 -19.06 -29.58
N TYR A 29 43.82 -19.86 -28.99
CA TYR A 29 45.15 -19.42 -28.53
C TYR A 29 46.22 -19.66 -29.61
N GLY A 30 47.18 -18.72 -29.70
CA GLY A 30 48.38 -18.88 -30.54
C GLY A 30 49.44 -19.78 -29.89
N ASN A 31 50.58 -19.92 -30.57
CA ASN A 31 51.69 -20.76 -30.09
C ASN A 31 52.38 -20.21 -28.84
N LYS A 32 52.41 -18.88 -28.68
CA LYS A 32 52.86 -18.19 -27.47
C LYS A 32 51.65 -17.66 -26.72
N VAL A 33 51.63 -17.88 -25.42
CA VAL A 33 50.57 -17.44 -24.52
C VAL A 33 51.16 -16.78 -23.29
N ARG A 34 50.36 -15.91 -22.66
CA ARG A 34 50.68 -15.33 -21.36
C ARG A 34 49.85 -16.03 -20.29
N MET A 35 50.55 -16.65 -19.34
CA MET A 35 49.96 -17.30 -18.19
C MET A 35 50.05 -16.38 -16.98
N VAL A 36 48.98 -16.32 -16.19
CA VAL A 36 48.91 -15.63 -14.91
C VAL A 36 48.72 -16.68 -13.83
N ASN A 37 49.58 -16.65 -12.82
CA ASN A 37 49.58 -17.56 -11.70
C ASN A 37 49.43 -16.78 -10.39
N ILE A 38 48.31 -17.01 -9.70
CA ILE A 38 48.01 -16.42 -8.40
C ILE A 38 48.30 -17.50 -7.35
N ALA A 39 49.53 -17.52 -6.83
CA ALA A 39 50.01 -18.46 -5.79
C ALA A 39 49.60 -19.95 -5.97
N ASN A 40 49.61 -20.44 -7.21
CA ASN A 40 49.15 -21.78 -7.63
C ASN A 40 47.68 -22.10 -7.30
N TRP A 41 46.91 -21.12 -6.84
CA TRP A 41 45.50 -21.25 -6.52
C TRP A 41 44.62 -21.11 -7.77
N SER A 42 44.93 -20.10 -8.59
CA SER A 42 44.35 -19.93 -9.93
C SER A 42 45.50 -19.72 -10.92
N ILE A 43 45.51 -20.55 -11.95
CA ILE A 43 46.47 -20.50 -13.04
C ILE A 43 45.66 -20.42 -14.32
N GLU A 44 45.75 -19.30 -15.02
CA GLU A 44 44.88 -18.98 -16.15
C GLU A 44 45.65 -18.33 -17.29
N LEU A 45 45.16 -18.51 -18.52
CA LEU A 45 45.67 -17.77 -19.68
C LEU A 45 44.94 -16.43 -19.80
N CYS A 46 45.67 -15.33 -19.59
CA CYS A 46 45.11 -13.98 -19.67
C CYS A 46 46.11 -12.97 -20.25
N GLY A 47 45.66 -12.24 -21.28
CA GLY A 47 46.42 -11.15 -21.91
C GLY A 47 46.25 -9.79 -21.23
N GLY A 48 45.38 -9.67 -20.22
CA GLY A 48 45.09 -8.41 -19.53
C GLY A 48 46.19 -7.96 -18.57
N VAL A 49 46.07 -6.74 -18.07
CA VAL A 49 46.92 -6.23 -16.98
C VAL A 49 46.51 -6.87 -15.66
N HIS A 50 47.48 -7.11 -14.78
CA HIS A 50 47.25 -7.67 -13.45
C HIS A 50 48.06 -6.89 -12.43
N VAL A 51 47.56 -6.89 -11.20
CA VAL A 51 48.31 -6.48 -10.00
C VAL A 51 49.52 -7.40 -9.80
N SER A 52 50.51 -6.95 -9.02
CA SER A 52 51.66 -7.81 -8.67
C SER A 52 51.37 -8.65 -7.43
N ASN A 53 50.46 -8.17 -6.57
CA ASN A 53 50.02 -8.87 -5.39
C ASN A 53 48.50 -8.67 -5.17
N THR A 54 47.81 -9.71 -4.72
CA THR A 54 46.35 -9.67 -4.53
C THR A 54 45.88 -8.64 -3.48
N GLN A 55 46.76 -8.13 -2.62
CA GLN A 55 46.40 -7.05 -1.70
C GLN A 55 46.13 -5.71 -2.41
N GLU A 56 46.72 -5.48 -3.58
CA GLU A 56 46.53 -4.24 -4.37
C GLU A 56 45.09 -4.09 -4.87
N ILE A 57 44.36 -5.21 -4.99
CA ILE A 57 42.94 -5.25 -5.36
C ILE A 57 42.08 -4.58 -4.27
N GLY A 58 42.54 -4.59 -3.02
CA GLY A 58 41.85 -4.00 -1.88
C GLY A 58 40.55 -4.73 -1.52
N LEU A 59 39.56 -3.97 -1.08
CA LEU A 59 38.23 -4.47 -0.75
C LEU A 59 37.52 -4.93 -2.03
N PHE A 60 37.00 -6.16 -2.06
CA PHE A 60 36.14 -6.65 -3.13
C PHE A 60 34.69 -6.74 -2.63
N LYS A 61 33.75 -6.13 -3.36
CA LYS A 61 32.33 -6.11 -2.99
C LYS A 61 31.45 -6.53 -4.16
N ILE A 62 30.70 -7.62 -3.95
CA ILE A 62 29.59 -7.99 -4.82
C ILE A 62 28.45 -7.00 -4.61
N ILE A 63 28.00 -6.40 -5.71
CA ILE A 63 26.87 -5.47 -5.78
C ILE A 63 25.58 -6.26 -6.04
N SER A 64 25.62 -7.16 -7.02
CA SER A 64 24.45 -7.90 -7.46
C SER A 64 24.82 -9.29 -7.95
N GLU A 65 23.85 -10.20 -7.88
CA GLU A 65 23.91 -11.49 -8.54
C GLU A 65 22.55 -11.76 -9.21
N SER A 66 22.56 -12.12 -10.49
CA SER A 66 21.34 -12.36 -11.26
C SER A 66 21.46 -13.58 -12.17
N GLY A 67 20.35 -14.29 -12.38
CA GLY A 67 20.28 -15.40 -13.34
C GLY A 67 20.09 -14.88 -14.76
N ILE A 68 20.89 -15.36 -15.71
CA ILE A 68 20.82 -14.96 -17.13
C ILE A 68 20.54 -16.12 -18.09
N GLY A 69 20.30 -17.32 -17.56
CA GLY A 69 19.98 -18.52 -18.33
C GLY A 69 20.04 -19.78 -17.46
N ALA A 70 19.67 -20.93 -18.02
CA ALA A 70 19.76 -22.21 -17.31
C ALA A 70 21.21 -22.52 -16.95
N GLY A 71 21.50 -22.59 -15.64
CA GLY A 71 22.84 -22.87 -15.11
C GLY A 71 23.84 -21.70 -15.19
N VAL A 72 23.42 -20.49 -15.60
CA VAL A 72 24.34 -19.35 -15.76
C VAL A 72 23.91 -18.18 -14.88
N ARG A 73 24.87 -17.65 -14.11
CA ARG A 73 24.68 -16.50 -13.21
C ARG A 73 25.66 -15.40 -13.56
N ARG A 74 25.22 -14.15 -13.44
CA ARG A 74 26.04 -12.94 -13.56
C ARG A 74 26.25 -12.35 -12.18
N ILE A 75 27.51 -12.12 -11.84
CA ILE A 75 27.92 -11.41 -10.63
C ILE A 75 28.46 -10.04 -11.08
N GLU A 76 27.94 -8.98 -10.49
CA GLU A 76 28.49 -7.62 -10.63
C GLU A 76 29.21 -7.27 -9.34
N ALA A 77 30.45 -6.81 -9.46
CA ALA A 77 31.28 -6.49 -8.31
C ALA A 77 32.17 -5.28 -8.62
N VAL A 78 32.52 -4.56 -7.55
CA VAL A 78 33.51 -3.48 -7.56
C VAL A 78 34.62 -3.81 -6.59
N THR A 79 35.78 -3.18 -6.76
CA THR A 79 36.92 -3.39 -5.87
C THR A 79 37.59 -2.06 -5.53
N SER A 80 38.54 -2.09 -4.59
CA SER A 80 39.40 -0.95 -4.23
C SER A 80 38.61 0.33 -3.92
N GLN A 81 38.93 1.46 -4.57
CA GLN A 81 38.33 2.76 -4.35
C GLN A 81 36.80 2.74 -4.52
N GLU A 82 36.30 2.18 -5.63
CA GLU A 82 34.86 2.14 -5.90
C GLU A 82 34.10 1.32 -4.85
N ALA A 83 34.70 0.22 -4.37
CA ALA A 83 34.12 -0.57 -3.28
C ALA A 83 34.07 0.22 -1.96
N PHE A 84 35.12 0.97 -1.64
CA PHE A 84 35.17 1.82 -0.46
C PHE A 84 34.12 2.94 -0.52
N GLU A 85 34.06 3.67 -1.64
CA GLU A 85 33.09 4.74 -1.86
C GLU A 85 31.65 4.23 -1.78
N LEU A 86 31.37 3.04 -2.33
CA LEU A 86 30.08 2.39 -2.23
C LEU A 86 29.69 2.14 -0.77
N LEU A 87 30.59 1.56 0.04
CA LEU A 87 30.31 1.28 1.45
C LEU A 87 30.16 2.56 2.27
N ALA A 88 31.02 3.56 2.04
CA ALA A 88 30.94 4.85 2.71
C ALA A 88 29.59 5.55 2.42
N LYS A 89 29.12 5.49 1.16
CA LYS A 89 27.79 5.99 0.79
C LYS A 89 26.67 5.25 1.53
N HIS A 90 26.75 3.91 1.62
CA HIS A 90 25.76 3.13 2.36
C HIS A 90 25.76 3.44 3.85
N GLU A 91 26.93 3.65 4.46
CA GLU A 91 27.04 4.04 5.86
C GLU A 91 26.37 5.40 6.12
N LEU A 92 26.58 6.39 5.23
CA LEU A 92 25.93 7.70 5.34
C LEU A 92 24.40 7.60 5.24
N LEU A 93 23.90 6.79 4.31
CA LEU A 93 22.45 6.53 4.17
C LEU A 93 21.89 5.88 5.43
N LEU A 94 22.59 4.89 5.99
CA LEU A 94 22.15 4.21 7.21
C LEU A 94 22.14 5.17 8.41
N LYS A 95 23.15 6.05 8.54
CA LYS A 95 23.20 7.09 9.59
C LYS A 95 22.05 8.09 9.45
N GLN A 96 21.70 8.48 8.22
CA GLN A 96 20.56 9.35 7.97
C GLN A 96 19.26 8.68 8.44
N ILE A 97 19.02 7.44 8.03
CA ILE A 97 17.82 6.69 8.44
C ILE A 97 17.76 6.54 9.97
N ALA A 98 18.88 6.21 10.62
CA ALA A 98 18.96 6.11 12.07
C ALA A 98 18.56 7.41 12.77
N SER A 99 19.02 8.55 12.25
CA SER A 99 18.64 9.88 12.74
C SER A 99 17.14 10.15 12.55
N ASP A 100 16.59 9.84 11.38
CA ASP A 100 15.17 10.07 11.05
C ASP A 100 14.25 9.28 11.98
N VAL A 101 14.61 8.03 12.31
CA VAL A 101 13.85 7.19 13.23
C VAL A 101 14.22 7.40 14.70
N LYS A 102 15.20 8.27 14.97
CA LYS A 102 15.76 8.56 16.31
C LYS A 102 16.30 7.30 17.02
N ALA A 103 16.97 6.44 16.28
CA ALA A 103 17.69 5.31 16.85
C ALA A 103 18.93 5.81 17.61
N VAL A 104 19.13 5.31 18.83
CA VAL A 104 20.27 5.69 19.68
C VAL A 104 21.58 5.10 19.15
N GLN A 105 21.51 3.91 18.55
CA GLN A 105 22.64 3.20 17.95
C GLN A 105 22.30 2.83 16.51
N LEU A 106 23.30 2.83 15.62
CA LEU A 106 23.11 2.51 14.20
C LEU A 106 22.52 1.10 14.04
N ASP A 107 23.00 0.15 14.83
CA ASP A 107 22.58 -1.25 14.79
C ASP A 107 21.14 -1.47 15.31
N SER A 108 20.60 -0.54 16.11
CA SER A 108 19.20 -0.61 16.57
C SER A 108 18.20 0.02 15.59
N THR A 109 18.68 0.57 14.46
CA THR A 109 17.83 1.17 13.42
C THR A 109 16.74 0.22 12.92
N PRO A 110 17.00 -1.07 12.59
CA PRO A 110 15.96 -1.97 12.12
C PRO A 110 14.86 -2.25 13.15
N GLU A 111 15.23 -2.36 14.43
CA GLU A 111 14.28 -2.51 15.54
C GLU A 111 13.41 -1.26 15.67
N ARG A 112 14.02 -0.07 15.61
CA ARG A 112 13.29 1.20 15.72
C ARG A 112 12.31 1.40 14.55
N VAL A 113 12.69 1.02 13.34
CA VAL A 113 11.80 1.00 12.18
C VAL A 113 10.61 0.06 12.43
N SER A 114 10.87 -1.15 12.93
CA SER A 114 9.81 -2.13 13.21
C SER A 114 8.83 -1.63 14.28
N HIS A 115 9.34 -0.99 15.33
CA HIS A 115 8.52 -0.36 16.37
C HIS A 115 7.64 0.76 15.82
N LEU A 116 8.20 1.66 15.00
CA LEU A 116 7.42 2.73 14.36
C LEU A 116 6.32 2.18 13.44
N GLN A 117 6.57 1.08 12.73
CA GLN A 117 5.55 0.41 11.91
C GLN A 117 4.42 -0.17 12.78
N GLN A 118 4.76 -0.73 13.94
CA GLN A 118 3.77 -1.23 14.88
C GLN A 118 2.93 -0.08 15.49
N GLU A 119 3.58 0.98 15.98
CA GLU A 119 2.91 2.18 16.50
C GLU A 119 1.96 2.78 15.46
N LEU A 120 2.38 2.84 14.19
CA LEU A 120 1.53 3.33 13.11
C LEU A 120 0.27 2.47 12.92
N LYS A 121 0.41 1.14 12.95
CA LYS A 121 -0.71 0.21 12.82
C LYS A 121 -1.68 0.33 14.00
N GLU A 122 -1.15 0.45 15.21
CA GLU A 122 -1.95 0.62 16.44
C GLU A 122 -2.71 1.96 16.41
N ALA A 123 -2.04 3.06 16.06
CA ALA A 123 -2.66 4.37 15.92
C ALA A 123 -3.77 4.37 14.84
N GLN A 124 -3.56 3.70 13.70
CA GLN A 124 -4.60 3.55 12.67
C GLN A 124 -5.82 2.78 13.18
N HIS A 125 -5.59 1.72 13.96
CA HIS A 125 -6.68 0.96 14.58
C HIS A 125 -7.43 1.80 15.63
N GLU A 126 -6.72 2.56 16.46
CA GLU A 126 -7.32 3.46 17.43
C GLU A 126 -8.14 4.57 16.76
N ILE A 127 -7.64 5.17 15.68
CA ILE A 127 -8.39 6.16 14.87
C ILE A 127 -9.70 5.54 14.36
N ALA A 128 -9.67 4.32 13.83
CA ALA A 128 -10.87 3.65 13.36
C ALA A 128 -11.87 3.39 14.51
N ALA A 129 -11.38 2.95 15.67
CA ALA A 129 -12.21 2.73 16.86
C ALA A 129 -12.83 4.02 17.40
N LEU A 130 -12.06 5.12 17.47
CA LEU A 130 -12.53 6.44 17.89
C LEU A 130 -13.57 7.00 16.91
N LYS A 131 -13.35 6.88 15.60
CA LYS A 131 -14.34 7.25 14.58
C LYS A 131 -15.65 6.49 14.77
N ALA A 132 -15.57 5.17 15.00
CA ALA A 132 -16.76 4.36 15.27
C ALA A 132 -17.48 4.78 16.56
N LYS A 133 -16.74 5.16 17.61
CA LYS A 133 -17.32 5.66 18.87
C LYS A 133 -17.99 7.03 18.70
N LEU A 134 -17.35 7.96 17.99
CA LEU A 134 -17.92 9.27 17.67
C LEU A 134 -19.22 9.13 16.87
N MET A 135 -19.21 8.28 15.85
CA MET A 135 -20.43 7.95 15.09
C MET A 135 -21.54 7.43 15.99
N LYS A 136 -21.25 6.49 16.90
CA LYS A 136 -22.27 5.98 17.84
C LYS A 136 -22.85 7.07 18.75
N SER A 137 -22.04 8.04 19.16
CA SER A 137 -22.48 9.15 20.02
C SER A 137 -23.34 10.16 19.27
N GLU A 138 -22.90 10.61 18.08
CA GLU A 138 -23.68 11.53 17.23
C GLU A 138 -25.06 10.95 16.89
N VAL A 139 -25.14 9.63 16.79
CA VAL A 139 -26.33 8.90 16.33
C VAL A 139 -27.31 8.57 17.44
N ALA A 140 -26.87 8.58 18.70
CA ALA A 140 -27.77 8.39 19.83
C ALA A 140 -28.82 9.51 19.86
N ASP A 141 -28.39 10.76 19.73
CA ASP A 141 -29.25 11.93 19.76
C ASP A 141 -30.11 12.06 18.49
N LEU A 142 -29.57 11.64 17.34
CA LEU A 142 -30.28 11.69 16.06
C LEU A 142 -31.54 10.82 16.03
N PHE A 143 -31.57 9.72 16.79
CA PHE A 143 -32.72 8.83 16.82
C PHE A 143 -33.82 9.25 17.78
N GLU A 144 -33.61 10.28 18.60
CA GLU A 144 -34.65 10.81 19.48
C GLU A 144 -35.60 11.78 18.75
N SER A 145 -35.17 12.32 17.60
CA SER A 145 -35.94 13.29 16.79
C SER A 145 -36.88 12.60 15.81
N VAL A 146 -37.86 11.86 16.34
CA VAL A 146 -38.86 11.16 15.52
C VAL A 146 -40.00 12.08 15.09
N SER A 147 -40.22 12.18 13.78
CA SER A 147 -41.37 12.87 13.18
C SER A 147 -42.42 11.86 12.71
N THR A 148 -43.65 12.32 12.44
CA THR A 148 -44.73 11.48 11.91
C THR A 148 -45.40 12.15 10.71
N ALA A 149 -45.73 11.36 9.69
CA ALA A 149 -46.48 11.79 8.51
C ALA A 149 -47.37 10.65 8.03
N GLY A 150 -48.66 10.93 7.83
CA GLY A 150 -49.65 9.90 7.54
C GLY A 150 -49.71 8.86 8.67
N ASN A 151 -49.50 7.59 8.31
CA ASN A 151 -49.50 6.44 9.24
C ASN A 151 -48.09 5.96 9.62
N TYR A 152 -47.03 6.72 9.28
CA TYR A 152 -45.64 6.29 9.45
C TYR A 152 -44.84 7.28 10.28
N SER A 153 -43.96 6.74 11.12
CA SER A 153 -42.93 7.49 11.82
C SER A 153 -41.64 7.56 11.00
N PHE A 154 -40.94 8.70 10.99
CA PHE A 154 -39.73 8.83 10.19
C PHE A 154 -38.68 9.71 10.84
N ILE A 155 -37.43 9.49 10.42
CA ILE A 155 -36.27 10.27 10.83
C ILE A 155 -35.47 10.63 9.57
N THR A 156 -35.21 11.92 9.39
CA THR A 156 -34.38 12.45 8.30
C THR A 156 -33.15 13.15 8.86
N VAL A 157 -31.96 12.83 8.37
CA VAL A 157 -30.71 13.43 8.85
C VAL A 157 -29.81 13.85 7.70
N HIS A 158 -29.12 14.97 7.84
CA HIS A 158 -28.01 15.37 6.98
C HIS A 158 -26.68 15.30 7.74
N LEU A 159 -25.77 14.45 7.29
CA LEU A 159 -24.41 14.30 7.83
C LEU A 159 -23.37 14.56 6.74
N PRO A 160 -22.70 15.73 6.71
CA PRO A 160 -21.69 16.03 5.71
C PRO A 160 -20.44 15.15 5.87
N ASN A 161 -19.70 14.96 4.77
CA ASN A 161 -18.41 14.25 4.71
C ASN A 161 -18.45 12.81 5.25
N LYS A 162 -19.51 12.06 4.92
CA LYS A 162 -19.63 10.64 5.23
C LYS A 162 -19.62 9.80 3.96
N ASP A 163 -19.07 8.60 4.04
CA ASP A 163 -19.13 7.65 2.94
C ASP A 163 -20.39 6.76 2.99
N MET A 164 -20.68 6.05 1.89
CA MET A 164 -21.86 5.19 1.82
C MET A 164 -21.84 4.01 2.79
N ASN A 165 -20.66 3.56 3.25
CA ASN A 165 -20.58 2.49 4.26
C ASN A 165 -20.97 3.02 5.63
N GLU A 166 -20.53 4.23 5.99
CA GLU A 166 -20.97 4.92 7.20
C GLU A 166 -22.49 5.09 7.21
N LEU A 167 -23.10 5.54 6.10
CA LEU A 167 -24.56 5.68 5.98
C LEU A 167 -25.31 4.34 6.17
N ARG A 168 -24.76 3.23 5.66
CA ARG A 168 -25.35 1.89 5.86
C ARG A 168 -25.26 1.45 7.32
N GLN A 169 -24.12 1.69 7.98
CA GLN A 169 -23.96 1.38 9.41
C GLN A 169 -24.95 2.18 10.28
N LEU A 170 -25.24 3.43 9.90
CA LEU A 170 -26.28 4.24 10.53
C LEU A 170 -27.66 3.61 10.38
N ALA A 171 -28.02 3.21 9.16
CA ALA A 171 -29.31 2.56 8.90
C ALA A 171 -29.45 1.22 9.64
N ASP A 172 -28.37 0.45 9.77
CA ASP A 172 -28.38 -0.79 10.55
C ASP A 172 -28.56 -0.51 12.05
N THR A 173 -27.90 0.53 12.58
CA THR A 173 -28.06 0.95 13.98
C THR A 173 -29.48 1.46 14.26
N TRP A 174 -30.05 2.25 13.34
CA TRP A 174 -31.44 2.70 13.37
C TRP A 174 -32.39 1.51 13.45
N ARG A 175 -32.19 0.51 12.57
CA ARG A 175 -33.01 -0.71 12.52
C ARG A 175 -32.91 -1.52 13.80
N GLN A 176 -31.72 -1.67 14.38
CA GLN A 176 -31.50 -2.38 15.64
C GLN A 176 -32.21 -1.71 16.83
N LYS A 177 -32.29 -0.39 16.84
CA LYS A 177 -33.01 0.38 17.87
C LYS A 177 -34.52 0.46 17.66
N ALA A 178 -35.01 0.05 16.49
CA ALA A 178 -36.41 0.23 16.09
C ALA A 178 -36.91 1.67 16.29
N ALA A 179 -36.08 2.66 15.91
CA ALA A 179 -36.33 4.05 16.26
C ALA A 179 -37.50 4.71 15.49
N SER A 180 -37.82 4.24 14.28
CA SER A 180 -38.97 4.70 13.50
C SER A 180 -39.33 3.68 12.39
N ASP A 181 -40.36 3.98 11.59
CA ASP A 181 -40.76 3.19 10.42
C ASP A 181 -39.85 3.43 9.20
N VAL A 182 -39.41 4.68 9.02
CA VAL A 182 -38.58 5.11 7.90
C VAL A 182 -37.37 5.91 8.39
N PHE A 183 -36.21 5.68 7.78
CA PHE A 183 -34.99 6.46 8.00
C PHE A 183 -34.39 6.90 6.68
N VAL A 184 -34.11 8.20 6.56
CA VAL A 184 -33.44 8.77 5.39
C VAL A 184 -32.25 9.59 5.85
N VAL A 185 -31.06 9.27 5.33
CA VAL A 185 -29.82 10.00 5.60
C VAL A 185 -29.24 10.54 4.32
N ALA A 186 -28.84 11.81 4.35
CA ALA A 186 -28.13 12.49 3.29
C ALA A 186 -26.69 12.81 3.70
N THR A 187 -25.78 12.77 2.74
CA THR A 187 -24.41 13.25 2.91
C THR A 187 -23.93 13.99 1.67
N ASN A 188 -22.97 14.88 1.85
CA ASN A 188 -22.29 15.54 0.75
C ASN A 188 -20.78 15.58 0.98
N GLU A 189 -20.03 15.45 -0.10
CA GLU A 189 -18.59 15.58 -0.15
C GLU A 189 -18.22 16.37 -1.42
N GLY A 190 -17.80 17.61 -1.24
CA GLY A 190 -17.62 18.56 -2.35
C GLY A 190 -18.92 18.76 -3.14
N GLU A 191 -18.89 18.52 -4.45
CA GLU A 191 -20.03 18.66 -5.37
C GLU A 191 -20.91 17.40 -5.45
N LYS A 192 -20.59 16.34 -4.71
CA LYS A 192 -21.37 15.10 -4.71
C LYS A 192 -22.33 15.07 -3.54
N ALA A 193 -23.54 14.57 -3.79
CA ALA A 193 -24.54 14.30 -2.79
C ALA A 193 -24.93 12.82 -2.86
N ASN A 194 -25.07 12.17 -1.71
CA ASN A 194 -25.61 10.81 -1.64
C ASN A 194 -26.76 10.75 -0.64
N LEU A 195 -27.73 9.88 -0.93
CA LEU A 195 -28.89 9.62 -0.10
C LEU A 195 -28.97 8.12 0.17
N LEU A 196 -29.40 7.75 1.36
CA LEU A 196 -29.77 6.39 1.71
C LEU A 196 -31.12 6.43 2.43
N ALA A 197 -32.05 5.59 1.97
CA ALA A 197 -33.32 5.35 2.62
C ALA A 197 -33.38 3.91 3.12
N ALA A 198 -33.87 3.71 4.33
CA ALA A 198 -34.14 2.43 4.95
C ALA A 198 -35.56 2.41 5.51
N VAL A 199 -36.21 1.25 5.41
CA VAL A 199 -37.59 1.05 5.87
C VAL A 199 -37.63 -0.13 6.83
N SER A 200 -38.43 0.00 7.90
CA SER A 200 -38.63 -1.05 8.90
C SER A 200 -39.36 -2.22 8.27
N LYS A 201 -39.28 -3.40 8.90
CA LYS A 201 -39.96 -4.59 8.38
C LYS A 201 -41.48 -4.36 8.32
N ASP A 202 -42.05 -3.80 9.37
CA ASP A 202 -43.48 -3.55 9.51
C ASP A 202 -43.97 -2.53 8.47
N ALA A 203 -43.22 -1.46 8.22
CA ALA A 203 -43.56 -0.47 7.22
C ALA A 203 -43.46 -1.02 5.78
N ASN A 204 -42.50 -1.91 5.56
CA ASN A 204 -42.36 -2.64 4.29
C ASN A 204 -43.52 -3.59 4.03
N GLU A 205 -43.95 -4.32 5.07
CA GLU A 205 -45.15 -5.18 5.01
C GLU A 205 -46.44 -4.37 4.79
N LYS A 206 -46.51 -3.13 5.30
CA LYS A 206 -47.59 -2.17 5.03
C LYS A 206 -47.53 -1.55 3.62
N GLY A 207 -46.48 -1.82 2.83
CA GLY A 207 -46.39 -1.43 1.42
C GLY A 207 -45.35 -0.36 1.08
N ILE A 208 -44.68 0.25 2.07
CA ILE A 208 -43.66 1.27 1.82
C ILE A 208 -42.33 0.64 1.43
N LYS A 209 -41.74 1.06 0.31
CA LYS A 209 -40.44 0.54 -0.15
C LYS A 209 -39.39 1.64 -0.18
N ALA A 210 -38.19 1.34 0.30
CA ALA A 210 -37.05 2.25 0.30
C ALA A 210 -36.74 2.78 -1.11
N GLY A 211 -36.89 1.93 -2.13
CA GLY A 211 -36.69 2.31 -3.53
C GLY A 211 -37.65 3.38 -4.03
N ASP A 212 -38.90 3.40 -3.54
CA ASP A 212 -39.90 4.38 -3.97
C ASP A 212 -39.69 5.73 -3.28
N ILE A 213 -39.26 5.71 -2.02
CA ILE A 213 -38.77 6.92 -1.32
C ILE A 213 -37.61 7.54 -2.09
N ILE A 214 -36.59 6.74 -2.46
CA ILE A 214 -35.44 7.23 -3.23
C ILE A 214 -35.86 7.85 -4.57
N LYS A 215 -36.79 7.23 -5.30
CA LYS A 215 -37.30 7.81 -6.56
C LYS A 215 -37.97 9.16 -6.35
N ALA A 216 -38.70 9.34 -5.26
CA ALA A 216 -39.36 10.60 -4.93
C ALA A 216 -38.36 11.73 -4.63
N ILE A 217 -37.25 11.42 -3.95
CA ILE A 217 -36.33 12.44 -3.42
C ILE A 217 -35.05 12.67 -4.25
N ALA A 218 -34.62 11.70 -5.07
CA ALA A 218 -33.32 11.75 -5.74
C ALA A 218 -33.22 12.84 -6.81
N SER A 219 -34.34 13.25 -7.42
CA SER A 219 -34.37 14.31 -8.44
C SER A 219 -33.92 15.67 -7.88
N HIS A 220 -34.18 15.96 -6.60
CA HIS A 220 -33.76 17.20 -5.93
C HIS A 220 -32.24 17.36 -5.90
N ILE A 221 -31.51 16.25 -5.76
CA ILE A 221 -30.04 16.25 -5.79
C ILE A 221 -29.46 16.02 -7.20
N GLN A 222 -30.30 16.09 -8.24
CA GLN A 222 -29.94 15.74 -9.62
C GLN A 222 -29.32 14.34 -9.72
N GLY A 223 -29.91 13.41 -8.97
CA GLY A 223 -29.40 12.07 -8.79
C GLY A 223 -30.37 10.99 -9.26
N GLY A 224 -29.87 9.77 -9.25
CA GLY A 224 -30.62 8.56 -9.52
C GLY A 224 -30.16 7.45 -8.58
N GLY A 225 -31.03 6.47 -8.35
CA GLY A 225 -30.78 5.45 -7.37
C GLY A 225 -31.75 4.28 -7.40
N GLY A 226 -31.48 3.32 -6.53
CA GLY A 226 -32.25 2.11 -6.40
C GLY A 226 -31.72 1.23 -5.27
N GLY A 227 -32.37 0.10 -5.06
CA GLY A 227 -31.98 -0.85 -4.05
C GLY A 227 -33.07 -1.87 -3.78
N ARG A 228 -32.95 -2.54 -2.64
CA ARG A 228 -33.92 -3.52 -2.18
C ARG A 228 -35.12 -2.83 -1.53
N PRO A 229 -36.25 -3.53 -1.32
CA PRO A 229 -37.41 -2.96 -0.64
C PRO A 229 -37.10 -2.37 0.75
N ASP A 230 -36.16 -2.98 1.48
CA ASP A 230 -35.75 -2.59 2.84
C ASP A 230 -34.70 -1.47 2.89
N MET A 231 -33.94 -1.27 1.81
CA MET A 231 -32.87 -0.29 1.75
C MET A 231 -32.52 0.09 0.30
N ALA A 232 -32.47 1.39 0.03
CA ALA A 232 -32.11 1.94 -1.26
C ALA A 232 -31.21 3.16 -1.12
N GLN A 233 -30.47 3.47 -2.19
CA GLN A 233 -29.50 4.56 -2.20
C GLN A 233 -29.53 5.31 -3.53
N ALA A 234 -29.16 6.58 -3.49
CA ALA A 234 -28.96 7.42 -4.67
C ALA A 234 -27.71 8.27 -4.55
N GLY A 235 -27.12 8.60 -5.71
CA GLY A 235 -26.04 9.58 -5.82
C GLY A 235 -26.43 10.67 -6.81
N GLY A 236 -25.97 11.89 -6.57
CA GLY A 236 -26.28 13.08 -7.36
C GLY A 236 -25.17 14.13 -7.31
N LYS A 237 -25.35 15.20 -8.09
CA LYS A 237 -24.37 16.28 -8.29
C LYS A 237 -24.82 17.64 -7.72
N ASN A 238 -25.94 17.68 -7.00
CA ASN A 238 -26.48 18.91 -6.42
C ASN A 238 -26.67 18.79 -4.90
N PRO A 239 -25.60 19.01 -4.09
CA PRO A 239 -25.68 19.04 -2.63
C PRO A 239 -26.65 20.07 -2.09
N ALA A 240 -26.85 21.20 -2.78
CA ALA A 240 -27.80 22.23 -2.37
C ALA A 240 -29.26 21.75 -2.38
N GLY A 241 -29.55 20.64 -3.08
CA GLY A 241 -30.87 20.00 -3.10
C GLY A 241 -31.19 19.13 -1.88
N ILE A 242 -30.22 18.85 -1.00
CA ILE A 242 -30.40 17.96 0.15
C ILE A 242 -31.55 18.40 1.08
N PRO A 243 -31.66 19.68 1.49
CA PRO A 243 -32.77 20.11 2.35
C PRO A 243 -34.15 19.87 1.72
N ALA A 244 -34.29 20.11 0.41
CA ALA A 244 -35.52 19.84 -0.31
C ALA A 244 -35.81 18.33 -0.42
N ALA A 245 -34.78 17.53 -0.69
CA ALA A 245 -34.89 16.07 -0.74
C ALA A 245 -35.37 15.47 0.59
N LEU A 246 -34.81 15.93 1.73
CA LEU A 246 -35.22 15.45 3.05
C LEU A 246 -36.65 15.89 3.40
N LYS A 247 -37.05 17.11 3.04
CA LYS A 247 -38.43 17.58 3.25
C LYS A 247 -39.45 16.78 2.41
N ALA A 248 -39.10 16.43 1.18
CA ALA A 248 -39.97 15.65 0.30
C ALA A 248 -40.28 14.23 0.83
N VAL A 249 -39.51 13.73 1.81
CA VAL A 249 -39.82 12.47 2.51
C VAL A 249 -41.14 12.58 3.27
N GLU A 250 -41.37 13.70 3.97
CA GLU A 250 -42.60 13.94 4.72
C GLU A 250 -43.81 14.00 3.79
N GLU A 251 -43.68 14.69 2.66
CA GLU A 251 -44.72 14.82 1.63
C GLU A 251 -45.06 13.47 0.99
N PHE A 252 -44.05 12.64 0.72
CA PHE A 252 -44.23 11.29 0.21
C PHE A 252 -44.99 10.41 1.21
N LEU A 253 -44.59 10.42 2.48
CA LEU A 253 -45.22 9.59 3.52
C LEU A 253 -46.65 10.03 3.87
N ALA A 254 -46.96 11.33 3.76
CA ALA A 254 -48.31 11.83 3.97
C ALA A 254 -49.32 11.36 2.90
N GLN A 255 -48.84 10.97 1.72
CA GLN A 255 -49.65 10.51 0.58
C GLN A 255 -49.70 8.98 0.44
N ALA A 256 -48.90 8.26 1.23
CA ALA A 256 -48.67 6.83 1.10
C ALA A 256 -49.61 5.97 1.97
#